data_AF-A0A8W8LVI9-F1
#
_entry.id   AF-A0A8W8LVI9-F1
#
_cell.length_a   1.000
_cell.length_b   1.000
_cell.length_c   1.000
_cell.angle_alpha   90.00
_cell.angle_beta   90.00
_cell.angle_gamma   90.00
#
_symmetry.space_group_name_H-M   'P 1'
#
loop_
_entity.id
_entity.type
_entity.pdbx_description
1 polymer ?
#
loop_
_entity_poly.entity_id
_entity_poly.type
_entity_poly.pdbx_seq_one_letter_code
_entity_poly.pdbx_strand_id
1 'polypeptide(L)'
;MSIHIEKPKGDCWYNSYKDGDVCRDCPAGYYGNNCTDKCKHPTFGLLCLETCDCPVCNHIVGCISTVVNKDFFPENKTTKRPEKMTNARLMTREIIISTDCPRGYFGKNCTDKCKPPTFGIVCSETCDCPVCHHILGCISTTENTDFVPENKETKRPGEMTNSTQIIKLIIITTGSVITVVLLFFILFTMRIYFTSANVNVNNYSFEDVQVDNVYAEIR
;
A
#
# COMPACT_ATOMS: atom_id res chain seq x y z
N MET A 1 10.75 -5.56 -39.44
CA MET A 1 11.95 -5.24 -38.65
C MET A 1 11.71 -5.78 -37.25
N SER A 2 12.14 -7.01 -36.99
CA SER A 2 11.96 -7.66 -35.70
C SER A 2 13.11 -7.24 -34.79
N ILE A 3 12.80 -6.53 -33.72
CA ILE A 3 13.80 -6.07 -32.75
C ILE A 3 14.20 -7.28 -31.93
N HIS A 4 15.39 -7.83 -32.22
CA HIS A 4 16.05 -8.77 -31.31
C HIS A 4 16.58 -7.96 -30.12
N ILE A 5 15.85 -7.99 -29.00
CA ILE A 5 16.39 -7.57 -27.71
C ILE A 5 17.32 -8.70 -27.26
N GLU A 6 18.58 -8.65 -27.67
CA GLU A 6 19.61 -9.54 -27.12
C GLU A 6 19.77 -9.21 -25.64
N LYS A 7 19.34 -10.15 -24.81
CA LYS A 7 19.45 -10.06 -23.36
C LYS A 7 20.92 -10.24 -22.95
N PRO A 8 21.46 -9.44 -22.01
CA PRO A 8 22.84 -9.62 -21.54
C PRO A 8 23.05 -11.04 -21.00
N LYS A 9 24.09 -11.72 -21.52
CA LYS A 9 24.54 -13.03 -21.03
C LYS A 9 24.93 -12.92 -19.56
N GLY A 10 24.12 -13.49 -18.68
CA GLY A 10 24.41 -13.56 -17.24
C GLY A 10 23.20 -13.34 -16.34
N ASP A 11 22.12 -12.76 -16.88
CA ASP A 11 20.94 -12.37 -16.10
C ASP A 11 19.75 -13.32 -16.28
N CYS A 12 19.17 -13.71 -15.15
CA CYS A 12 17.95 -14.50 -15.07
C CYS A 12 16.74 -13.72 -15.61
N TRP A 13 15.69 -14.43 -16.04
CA TRP A 13 14.49 -13.86 -16.65
C TRP A 13 13.58 -13.19 -15.62
N TYR A 14 12.66 -12.35 -16.09
CA TYR A 14 11.74 -11.63 -15.21
C TYR A 14 10.91 -12.63 -14.39
N ASN A 15 10.81 -12.47 -13.06
CA ASN A 15 10.29 -13.47 -12.12
C ASN A 15 11.20 -14.67 -11.86
N SER A 16 12.52 -14.48 -11.97
CA SER A 16 13.50 -15.43 -11.48
C SER A 16 14.69 -14.73 -10.83
N TYR A 17 15.41 -15.46 -9.98
CA TYR A 17 16.63 -15.03 -9.31
C TYR A 17 17.76 -16.01 -9.60
N LYS A 18 18.98 -15.50 -9.46
CA LYS A 18 20.19 -16.29 -9.66
C LYS A 18 20.60 -16.99 -8.36
N ASP A 19 20.62 -18.31 -8.39
CA ASP A 19 21.13 -19.17 -7.32
C ASP A 19 22.34 -19.95 -7.85
N GLY A 20 23.54 -19.41 -7.61
CA GLY A 20 24.77 -19.87 -8.27
C GLY A 20 24.74 -19.59 -9.78
N ASP A 21 24.92 -20.63 -10.60
CA ASP A 21 24.81 -20.56 -12.07
C ASP A 21 23.42 -20.94 -12.58
N VAL A 22 22.46 -21.18 -11.69
CA VAL A 22 21.10 -21.62 -12.02
C VAL A 22 20.11 -20.49 -11.78
N CYS A 23 19.22 -20.27 -12.74
CA CYS A 23 18.07 -19.38 -12.56
C CYS A 23 16.91 -20.15 -11.94
N ARG A 24 16.38 -19.66 -10.83
CA ARG A 24 15.21 -20.23 -10.15
C ARG A 24 14.05 -19.25 -10.18
N ASP A 25 12.86 -19.80 -10.33
CA ASP A 25 11.62 -19.01 -10.31
C ASP A 25 11.43 -18.34 -8.96
N CYS A 26 10.74 -17.20 -8.96
CA CYS A 26 10.44 -16.51 -7.72
C CYS A 26 9.56 -17.36 -6.79
N PRO A 27 9.85 -17.34 -5.48
CA PRO A 27 8.98 -17.98 -4.50
C PRO A 27 7.62 -17.29 -4.45
N ALA A 28 6.61 -18.01 -3.96
CA ALA A 28 5.28 -17.45 -3.74
C ALA A 28 5.36 -16.18 -2.88
N GLY A 29 4.56 -15.18 -3.26
CA GLY A 29 4.54 -13.87 -2.63
C GLY A 29 5.58 -12.87 -3.11
N TYR A 30 6.40 -13.24 -4.09
CA TYR A 30 7.40 -12.38 -4.71
C TYR A 30 7.40 -12.49 -6.23
N TYR A 31 7.82 -11.43 -6.91
CA TYR A 31 7.90 -11.32 -8.36
C TYR A 31 8.99 -10.29 -8.74
N GLY A 32 9.16 -10.06 -10.05
CA GLY A 32 10.12 -9.06 -10.55
C GLY A 32 11.50 -9.64 -10.86
N ASN A 33 12.45 -8.76 -11.15
CA ASN A 33 13.84 -9.17 -11.39
C ASN A 33 14.50 -9.52 -10.06
N ASN A 34 15.07 -10.73 -9.95
CA ASN A 34 15.62 -11.25 -8.69
C ASN A 34 14.61 -11.30 -7.53
N CYS A 35 13.30 -11.35 -7.83
CA CYS A 35 12.25 -11.56 -6.83
C CYS A 35 12.19 -10.50 -5.73
N THR A 36 12.59 -9.26 -6.05
CA THR A 36 12.63 -8.14 -5.10
C THR A 36 11.25 -7.57 -4.80
N ASP A 37 10.28 -7.77 -5.70
CA ASP A 37 8.96 -7.17 -5.57
C ASP A 37 8.04 -8.12 -4.81
N LYS A 38 7.43 -7.63 -3.73
CA LYS A 38 6.44 -8.37 -2.94
C LYS A 38 5.06 -8.23 -3.54
N CYS A 39 4.23 -9.28 -3.50
CA CYS A 39 2.83 -9.16 -3.91
C CYS A 39 2.12 -8.07 -3.09
N LYS A 40 1.41 -7.18 -3.81
CA LYS A 40 0.66 -6.08 -3.22
C LYS A 40 -0.76 -6.53 -2.96
N HIS A 41 -1.37 -6.06 -1.88
CA HIS A 41 -2.79 -6.27 -1.66
C HIS A 41 -3.60 -5.78 -2.87
N PRO A 42 -4.61 -6.54 -3.36
CA PRO A 42 -5.17 -7.75 -2.75
C PRO A 42 -4.53 -9.08 -3.21
N THR A 43 -3.38 -9.09 -3.88
CA THR A 43 -2.83 -10.31 -4.50
C THR A 43 -1.81 -11.06 -3.64
N PHE A 44 -1.70 -12.36 -3.89
CA PHE A 44 -0.78 -13.27 -3.21
C PHE A 44 -0.41 -14.49 -4.07
N GLY A 45 0.45 -15.36 -3.54
CA GLY A 45 0.75 -16.66 -4.14
C GLY A 45 1.83 -16.59 -5.22
N LEU A 46 1.90 -17.62 -6.07
CA LEU A 46 2.89 -17.68 -7.13
C LEU A 46 2.60 -16.59 -8.19
N LEU A 47 3.61 -15.75 -8.49
CA LEU A 47 3.50 -14.62 -9.42
C LEU A 47 2.35 -13.64 -9.09
N CYS A 48 1.86 -13.63 -7.85
CA CYS A 48 0.77 -12.77 -7.41
C CYS A 48 -0.53 -12.92 -8.22
N LEU A 49 -0.82 -14.13 -8.71
CA LEU A 49 -2.01 -14.41 -9.53
C LEU A 49 -3.27 -14.65 -8.68
N GLU A 50 -3.12 -14.93 -7.40
CA GLU A 50 -4.25 -15.17 -6.49
C GLU A 50 -4.70 -13.87 -5.84
N THR A 51 -5.96 -13.79 -5.41
CA THR A 51 -6.55 -12.57 -4.82
C THR A 51 -7.23 -12.90 -3.50
N CYS A 52 -6.98 -12.08 -2.49
CA CYS A 52 -7.58 -12.14 -1.17
C CYS A 52 -8.94 -11.45 -1.14
N ASP A 53 -9.87 -12.06 -0.40
CA ASP A 53 -11.17 -11.48 -0.02
C ASP A 53 -11.27 -11.40 1.51
N CYS A 54 -10.28 -10.73 2.11
CA CYS A 54 -10.18 -10.59 3.56
C CYS A 54 -9.43 -9.31 3.95
N PRO A 55 -9.67 -8.75 5.14
CA PRO A 55 -9.02 -7.51 5.59
C PRO A 55 -7.50 -7.66 5.76
N VAL A 56 -7.04 -8.86 6.15
CA VAL A 56 -5.61 -9.16 6.37
C VAL A 56 -5.19 -10.25 5.40
N CYS A 57 -4.32 -9.88 4.45
CA CYS A 57 -3.85 -10.74 3.37
C CYS A 57 -2.33 -10.91 3.47
N ASN A 58 -1.88 -12.15 3.61
CA ASN A 58 -0.47 -12.50 3.53
C ASN A 58 -0.06 -12.67 2.06
N HIS A 59 1.00 -12.01 1.63
CA HIS A 59 1.47 -12.07 0.24
C HIS A 59 1.86 -13.49 -0.24
N ILE A 60 2.23 -14.42 0.65
CA ILE A 60 2.59 -15.80 0.29
C ILE A 60 1.36 -16.70 0.26
N VAL A 61 0.57 -16.70 1.35
CA VAL A 61 -0.50 -17.69 1.57
C VAL A 61 -1.92 -17.13 1.47
N GLY A 62 -2.05 -15.82 1.27
CA GLY A 62 -3.33 -15.14 1.13
C GLY A 62 -4.04 -14.93 2.46
N CYS A 63 -5.34 -15.22 2.48
CA CYS A 63 -6.15 -15.07 3.68
C CYS A 63 -5.77 -16.12 4.72
N ILE A 64 -5.17 -15.66 5.81
CA ILE A 64 -4.96 -16.50 6.99
C ILE A 64 -6.29 -16.50 7.72
N SER A 65 -7.12 -17.51 7.46
CA SER A 65 -8.32 -17.76 8.27
C SER A 65 -7.87 -18.11 9.68
N THR A 66 -7.63 -17.11 10.52
CA THR A 66 -7.86 -17.29 11.94
C THR A 66 -9.33 -17.60 12.02
N VAL A 67 -9.70 -18.86 12.23
CA VAL A 67 -11.05 -19.22 12.65
C VAL A 67 -11.28 -18.58 14.02
N VAL A 68 -11.52 -17.27 14.03
CA VAL A 68 -12.39 -16.68 15.03
C VAL A 68 -13.78 -17.09 14.55
N ASN A 69 -14.17 -18.30 14.92
CA ASN A 69 -15.56 -18.73 14.82
C ASN A 69 -16.39 -17.85 15.76
N LYS A 70 -16.81 -16.72 15.22
CA LYS A 70 -17.95 -15.88 15.62
C LYS A 70 -18.39 -15.29 14.29
N ASP A 71 -19.15 -15.99 13.46
CA ASP A 71 -20.59 -15.77 13.42
C ASP A 71 -21.28 -16.84 12.55
N PHE A 72 -21.20 -18.11 12.94
CA PHE A 72 -22.14 -19.12 12.41
C PHE A 72 -22.65 -20.05 13.52
N PHE A 73 -23.26 -19.44 14.52
CA PHE A 73 -24.36 -20.09 15.24
C PHE A 73 -25.67 -19.68 14.54
N PRO A 74 -26.26 -20.53 13.68
CA PRO A 74 -27.70 -20.67 13.69
C PRO A 74 -28.05 -21.63 14.82
N GLU A 75 -28.90 -21.17 15.73
CA GLU A 75 -29.51 -21.98 16.78
C GLU A 75 -30.03 -23.32 16.24
N ASN A 76 -29.61 -24.38 16.93
CA ASN A 76 -30.47 -25.44 17.42
C ASN A 76 -31.57 -25.94 16.46
N LYS A 77 -31.25 -26.95 15.64
CA LYS A 77 -32.24 -27.97 15.24
C LYS A 77 -31.69 -29.35 15.55
N THR A 78 -32.15 -29.88 16.68
CA THR A 78 -32.15 -31.31 17.00
C THR A 78 -32.80 -32.11 15.88
N THR A 79 -32.01 -32.85 15.10
CA THR A 79 -32.56 -33.97 14.34
C THR A 79 -31.59 -35.15 14.29
N LYS A 80 -31.97 -36.15 15.09
CA LYS A 80 -31.63 -37.58 15.12
C LYS A 80 -30.86 -38.15 13.92
N ARG A 81 -29.83 -38.96 14.21
CA ARG A 81 -29.35 -40.09 13.38
C ARG A 81 -30.51 -41.10 13.21
N PRO A 82 -30.66 -41.78 12.05
CA PRO A 82 -29.82 -42.98 11.82
C PRO A 82 -29.35 -43.19 10.37
N GLU A 83 -28.17 -43.82 10.28
CA GLU A 83 -27.67 -44.85 9.35
C GLU A 83 -28.09 -44.96 7.84
N LYS A 84 -27.02 -45.19 7.04
CA LYS A 84 -26.85 -46.10 5.87
C LYS A 84 -27.02 -45.60 4.42
N MET A 85 -26.05 -46.10 3.61
CA MET A 85 -25.99 -46.23 2.13
C MET A 85 -25.88 -44.91 1.35
N THR A 86 -25.06 -44.74 0.30
CA THR A 86 -24.44 -45.69 -0.64
C THR A 86 -23.33 -44.96 -1.41
N ASN A 87 -22.42 -45.71 -2.03
CA ASN A 87 -21.33 -45.21 -2.88
C ASN A 87 -21.84 -44.27 -3.98
N ALA A 88 -21.62 -42.97 -3.83
CA ALA A 88 -21.73 -41.99 -4.89
C ALA A 88 -20.32 -41.52 -5.24
N ARG A 89 -19.85 -41.85 -6.45
CA ARG A 89 -18.64 -41.27 -7.05
C ARG A 89 -18.95 -39.81 -7.36
N LEU A 90 -18.78 -38.95 -6.35
CA LEU A 90 -19.02 -37.53 -6.46
C LEU A 90 -17.66 -36.85 -6.50
N MET A 91 -17.32 -36.30 -7.67
CA MET A 91 -16.21 -35.37 -7.84
C MET A 91 -16.54 -34.12 -7.03
N THR A 92 -16.24 -34.18 -5.75
CA THR A 92 -16.40 -33.05 -4.84
C THR A 92 -14.99 -32.63 -4.51
N ARG A 93 -14.65 -31.42 -4.96
CA ARG A 93 -13.49 -30.62 -4.54
C ARG A 93 -13.19 -30.98 -3.09
N GLU A 94 -12.12 -31.72 -2.84
CA GLU A 94 -11.74 -32.10 -1.48
C GLU A 94 -11.45 -30.81 -0.72
N ILE A 95 -12.47 -30.32 -0.02
CA ILE A 95 -12.27 -29.50 1.15
C ILE A 95 -11.61 -30.48 2.11
N ILE A 96 -10.28 -30.48 2.10
CA ILE A 96 -9.49 -31.13 3.13
C ILE A 96 -9.91 -30.41 4.41
N ILE A 97 -10.87 -30.98 5.12
CA ILE A 97 -11.11 -30.67 6.52
C ILE A 97 -9.84 -31.19 7.20
N SER A 98 -8.82 -30.35 7.21
CA SER A 98 -7.57 -30.68 7.89
C SER A 98 -7.95 -30.88 9.34
N THR A 99 -7.82 -32.11 9.79
CA THR A 99 -7.87 -32.52 11.20
C THR A 99 -6.68 -31.97 11.97
N ASP A 100 -5.81 -31.22 11.32
CA ASP A 100 -4.58 -30.70 11.87
C ASP A 100 -4.79 -29.30 12.41
N CYS A 101 -4.03 -29.00 13.44
CA CYS A 101 -4.05 -27.69 14.06
C CYS A 101 -3.51 -26.60 13.13
N PRO A 102 -4.00 -25.35 13.28
CA PRO A 102 -3.41 -24.22 12.57
C PRO A 102 -1.90 -24.15 12.86
N ARG A 103 -1.13 -23.65 11.88
CA ARG A 103 0.32 -23.52 11.98
C ARG A 103 0.73 -22.86 13.29
N GLY A 104 1.75 -23.41 13.93
CA GLY A 104 2.27 -22.95 15.20
C GLY A 104 1.49 -23.40 16.43
N TYR A 105 0.52 -24.31 16.26
CA TYR A 105 -0.25 -24.94 17.33
C TYR A 105 -0.35 -26.46 17.15
N PHE A 106 -0.55 -27.17 18.26
CA PHE A 106 -0.73 -28.61 18.34
C PHE A 106 -1.62 -28.99 19.54
N GLY A 107 -1.80 -30.30 19.76
CA GLY A 107 -2.57 -30.82 20.89
C GLY A 107 -4.07 -30.96 20.62
N LYS A 108 -4.78 -31.54 21.59
CA LYS A 108 -6.23 -31.76 21.49
C LYS A 108 -6.93 -30.40 21.56
N ASN A 109 -7.56 -29.99 20.47
CA ASN A 109 -8.18 -28.66 20.26
C ASN A 109 -7.19 -27.51 19.99
N CYS A 110 -5.93 -27.80 19.63
CA CYS A 110 -5.00 -26.78 19.11
C CYS A 110 -4.68 -25.63 20.08
N THR A 111 -4.73 -25.92 21.38
CA THR A 111 -4.44 -24.94 22.44
C THR A 111 -2.94 -24.79 22.68
N ASP A 112 -2.15 -25.79 22.30
CA ASP A 112 -0.73 -25.82 22.64
C ASP A 112 0.08 -25.14 21.55
N LYS A 113 0.84 -24.11 21.92
CA LYS A 113 1.71 -23.37 21.00
C LYS A 113 3.03 -24.11 20.79
N CYS A 114 3.54 -24.14 19.55
CA CYS A 114 4.85 -24.72 19.26
C CYS A 114 5.94 -24.02 20.09
N LYS A 115 6.78 -24.84 20.71
CA LYS A 115 7.89 -24.38 21.55
C LYS A 115 9.15 -24.29 20.70
N PRO A 116 10.00 -23.25 20.87
CA PRO A 116 11.31 -23.23 20.23
C PRO A 116 12.11 -24.51 20.52
N PRO A 117 12.83 -25.08 19.53
CA PRO A 117 13.07 -24.52 18.19
C PRO A 117 11.99 -24.86 17.15
N THR A 118 10.84 -25.43 17.52
CA THR A 118 9.86 -25.94 16.56
C THR A 118 8.82 -24.91 16.11
N PHE A 119 8.34 -25.05 14.87
CA PHE A 119 7.28 -24.23 14.27
C PHE A 119 6.52 -25.00 13.18
N GLY A 120 5.53 -24.38 12.53
CA GLY A 120 4.82 -24.98 11.39
C GLY A 120 3.62 -25.86 11.77
N ILE A 121 3.18 -26.73 10.87
CA ILE A 121 2.01 -27.60 11.07
C ILE A 121 2.39 -28.70 12.06
N VAL A 122 1.65 -28.81 13.18
CA VAL A 122 1.91 -29.77 14.27
C VAL A 122 3.38 -29.69 14.76
N CYS A 123 3.99 -28.51 14.67
CA CYS A 123 5.37 -28.25 15.11
C CYS A 123 6.43 -29.16 14.46
N SER A 124 6.20 -29.56 13.19
CA SER A 124 7.09 -30.47 12.45
C SER A 124 8.36 -29.81 11.90
N GLU A 125 8.40 -28.47 11.85
CA GLU A 125 9.53 -27.70 11.32
C GLU A 125 10.43 -27.23 12.49
N THR A 126 11.72 -27.02 12.23
CA THR A 126 12.71 -26.62 13.25
C THR A 126 13.52 -25.41 12.79
N CYS A 127 13.67 -24.42 13.67
CA CYS A 127 14.45 -23.20 13.48
C CYS A 127 15.94 -23.43 13.75
N ASP A 128 16.78 -22.79 12.93
CA ASP A 128 18.23 -22.67 13.13
C ASP A 128 18.63 -21.18 13.27
N CYS A 129 18.01 -20.51 14.23
CA CYS A 129 18.19 -19.08 14.47
C CYS A 129 17.94 -18.70 15.94
N PRO A 130 18.46 -17.55 16.41
CA PRO A 130 18.32 -17.13 17.81
C PRO A 130 16.87 -16.82 18.23
N VAL A 131 16.05 -16.34 17.28
CA VAL A 131 14.65 -15.96 17.53
C VAL A 131 13.75 -16.76 16.59
N CYS A 132 12.98 -17.68 17.17
CA CYS A 132 12.09 -18.58 16.45
C CYS A 132 10.62 -18.24 16.75
N HIS A 133 9.89 -17.77 15.74
CA HIS A 133 8.47 -17.51 15.81
C HIS A 133 7.67 -18.81 15.57
N HIS A 134 6.84 -19.21 16.53
CA HIS A 134 6.10 -20.48 16.48
C HIS A 134 5.28 -20.73 15.20
N ILE A 135 4.88 -19.68 14.47
CA ILE A 135 4.16 -19.80 13.19
C ILE A 135 5.10 -19.73 11.97
N LEU A 136 6.11 -18.85 12.03
CA LEU A 136 6.88 -18.42 10.85
C LEU A 136 8.30 -18.98 10.82
N GLY A 137 8.76 -19.56 11.92
CA GLY A 137 10.13 -19.97 12.09
C GLY A 137 11.06 -18.77 12.29
N CYS A 138 12.15 -18.70 11.53
CA CYS A 138 13.14 -17.64 11.66
C CYS A 138 12.68 -16.33 11.03
N ILE A 139 12.61 -15.28 11.85
CA ILE A 139 12.32 -13.91 11.38
C ILE A 139 13.64 -13.14 11.24
N SER A 140 14.11 -12.95 10.00
CA SER A 140 15.25 -12.08 9.74
C SER A 140 14.85 -10.63 10.02
N THR A 141 15.35 -10.06 11.12
CA THR A 141 15.17 -8.64 11.44
C THR A 141 16.07 -7.80 10.56
N THR A 142 15.72 -7.69 9.28
CA THR A 142 16.19 -6.61 8.42
C THR A 142 14.97 -5.83 7.96
N GLU A 143 14.75 -4.74 8.69
CA GLU A 143 13.92 -3.55 8.37
C GLU A 143 12.42 -3.54 8.74
N ASN A 144 12.17 -2.71 9.77
CA ASN A 144 11.09 -1.72 9.90
C ASN A 144 9.63 -2.19 10.05
N THR A 145 9.28 -2.41 11.32
CA THR A 145 8.06 -1.95 12.03
C THR A 145 6.75 -1.86 11.25
N ASP A 146 5.87 -2.83 11.51
CA ASP A 146 4.43 -2.59 11.75
C ASP A 146 3.89 -3.69 12.67
N PHE A 147 4.36 -3.69 13.92
CA PHE A 147 3.61 -4.26 15.04
C PHE A 147 3.81 -3.33 16.23
N VAL A 148 2.78 -2.55 16.52
CA VAL A 148 2.60 -1.90 17.82
C VAL A 148 2.01 -2.96 18.76
N PRO A 149 2.73 -3.46 19.77
CA PRO A 149 2.08 -3.87 21.01
C PRO A 149 1.99 -2.66 21.94
N GLU A 150 0.82 -2.55 22.54
CA GLU A 150 0.42 -1.52 23.48
C GLU A 150 1.34 -1.44 24.71
N ASN A 151 1.94 -0.26 24.88
CA ASN A 151 2.16 0.48 26.12
C ASN A 151 3.10 -0.09 27.22
N LYS A 152 4.25 0.58 27.39
CA LYS A 152 4.72 1.03 28.71
C LYS A 152 5.69 2.20 28.55
N GLU A 153 5.32 3.35 29.13
CA GLU A 153 6.17 4.53 29.27
C GLU A 153 7.50 4.20 29.97
N THR A 154 8.62 4.63 29.39
CA THR A 154 9.79 5.07 30.16
C THR A 154 10.52 6.18 29.38
N LYS A 155 10.76 7.30 30.04
CA LYS A 155 11.31 8.55 29.49
C LYS A 155 12.84 8.53 29.30
N ARG A 156 13.27 9.23 28.21
CA ARG A 156 14.53 9.99 27.94
C ARG A 156 15.83 9.22 27.61
N PRO A 157 16.86 9.88 27.00
CA PRO A 157 16.85 10.82 25.85
C PRO A 157 18.01 10.59 24.83
N GLY A 158 17.88 11.10 23.60
CA GLY A 158 18.93 11.17 22.55
C GLY A 158 18.97 9.92 21.67
N GLU A 159 18.89 9.96 20.34
CA GLU A 159 19.61 10.81 19.38
C GLU A 159 18.85 10.92 18.04
N MET A 160 19.21 11.93 17.26
CA MET A 160 18.46 12.63 16.22
C MET A 160 18.77 12.13 14.80
N THR A 161 17.74 11.89 13.96
CA THR A 161 17.93 11.70 12.50
C THR A 161 16.90 12.48 11.66
N ASN A 162 17.21 13.77 11.45
CA ASN A 162 17.08 14.65 10.26
C ASN A 162 16.07 14.45 9.11
N SER A 163 15.11 13.53 9.11
CA SER A 163 14.18 13.36 7.97
C SER A 163 12.91 14.21 8.09
N THR A 164 12.31 14.27 9.29
CA THR A 164 11.03 14.97 9.50
C THR A 164 11.15 16.50 9.48
N GLN A 165 12.34 17.06 9.77
CA GLN A 165 12.56 18.51 9.74
C GLN A 165 12.71 19.05 8.31
N ILE A 166 13.26 18.26 7.39
CA ILE A 166 13.43 18.65 5.99
C ILE A 166 12.07 18.79 5.30
N ILE A 167 11.14 17.87 5.55
CA ILE A 167 9.79 17.89 4.98
C ILE A 167 9.03 19.15 5.43
N LYS A 168 9.16 19.56 6.70
CA LYS A 168 8.55 20.80 7.21
C LYS A 168 9.12 22.05 6.54
N LEU A 169 10.43 22.05 6.24
CA LEU A 169 11.11 23.16 5.57
C LEU A 169 10.68 23.32 4.10
N ILE A 170 10.42 22.21 3.40
CA ILE A 170 9.94 22.21 2.01
C ILE A 170 8.51 22.79 1.90
N ILE A 171 7.63 22.48 2.85
CA ILE A 171 6.24 22.97 2.83
C ILE A 171 6.19 24.49 3.03
N ILE A 172 6.99 25.04 3.95
CA ILE A 172 7.01 26.48 4.24
C ILE A 172 7.59 27.28 3.07
N THR A 173 8.66 26.78 2.45
CA THR A 173 9.34 27.46 1.34
C THR A 173 8.46 27.53 0.10
N THR A 174 7.83 26.42 -0.30
CA THR A 174 6.96 26.38 -1.49
C THR A 174 5.73 27.28 -1.35
N GLY A 175 5.10 27.31 -0.18
CA GLY A 175 3.98 28.22 0.10
C GLY A 175 4.36 29.70 -0.05
N SER A 176 5.49 30.11 0.55
CA SER A 176 5.94 31.50 0.51
C SER A 176 6.25 32.01 -0.91
N VAL A 177 6.88 31.19 -1.73
CA VAL A 177 7.21 31.52 -3.12
C VAL A 177 5.94 31.73 -3.95
N ILE A 178 4.95 30.86 -3.81
CA ILE A 178 3.67 30.97 -4.52
C ILE A 178 2.96 32.28 -4.15
N THR A 179 2.93 32.63 -2.86
CA THR A 179 2.31 33.88 -2.40
C THR A 179 3.01 35.11 -2.97
N VAL A 180 4.34 35.16 -2.97
CA VAL A 180 5.10 36.28 -3.53
C VAL A 180 4.87 36.43 -5.03
N VAL A 181 4.81 35.32 -5.76
CA VAL A 181 4.51 35.32 -7.20
C VAL A 181 3.11 35.87 -7.48
N LEU A 182 2.10 35.43 -6.72
CA LEU A 182 0.73 35.93 -6.87
C LEU A 182 0.63 37.45 -6.58
N LEU A 183 1.29 37.93 -5.52
CA LEU A 183 1.34 39.36 -5.22
C LEU A 183 2.04 40.16 -6.32
N PHE A 184 3.12 39.64 -6.88
CA PHE A 184 3.80 40.30 -8.01
C PHE A 184 2.88 40.42 -9.23
N PHE A 185 2.14 39.36 -9.57
CA PHE A 185 1.16 39.42 -10.67
C PHE A 185 0.06 40.45 -10.42
N ILE A 186 -0.47 40.54 -9.20
CA ILE A 186 -1.48 41.54 -8.84
C ILE A 186 -0.92 42.96 -8.95
N LEU A 187 0.31 43.21 -8.49
CA LEU A 187 0.95 44.53 -8.63
C LEU A 187 1.23 44.87 -10.09
N PHE A 188 1.62 43.87 -10.89
CA PHE A 188 1.86 44.03 -12.31
C PHE A 188 0.56 44.39 -13.06
N THR A 189 -0.55 43.69 -12.79
CA THR A 189 -1.85 44.00 -13.38
C THR A 189 -2.35 45.37 -12.97
N MET A 190 -2.17 45.76 -11.70
CA MET A 190 -2.53 47.10 -11.21
C MET A 190 -1.70 48.21 -11.88
N ARG A 191 -0.39 48.00 -12.11
CA ARG A 191 0.44 48.96 -12.84
C ARG A 191 0.00 49.14 -14.29
N ILE A 192 -0.33 48.05 -14.97
CA ILE A 192 -0.86 48.11 -16.34
C ILE A 192 -2.17 48.88 -16.36
N TYR A 193 -3.09 48.58 -15.44
CA TYR A 193 -4.38 49.25 -15.35
C TYR A 193 -4.24 50.76 -15.06
N PHE A 194 -3.33 51.15 -14.17
CA PHE A 194 -3.10 52.57 -13.89
C PHE A 194 -2.47 53.31 -15.09
N THR A 195 -1.58 52.63 -15.82
CA THR A 195 -0.96 53.20 -17.04
C THR A 195 -2.02 53.43 -18.12
N SER A 196 -2.96 52.49 -18.31
CA SER A 196 -4.05 52.68 -19.27
C SER A 196 -5.08 53.72 -18.82
N ALA A 197 -5.33 53.85 -17.52
CA ALA A 197 -6.18 54.92 -16.98
C ALA A 197 -5.58 56.32 -17.20
N ASN A 198 -4.27 56.51 -16.99
CA ASN A 198 -3.60 57.79 -17.24
C ASN A 198 -3.51 58.16 -18.73
N VAL A 199 -3.41 57.17 -19.62
CA VAL A 199 -3.52 57.43 -21.08
C VAL A 199 -4.92 57.93 -21.45
N ASN A 200 -5.98 57.43 -20.80
CA ASN A 200 -7.34 57.93 -21.02
C ASN A 200 -7.58 59.33 -20.43
N VAL A 201 -6.88 59.73 -19.37
CA VAL A 201 -6.98 61.10 -18.81
C VAL A 201 -6.29 62.12 -19.72
N ASN A 202 -5.15 61.77 -20.33
CA ASN A 202 -4.44 62.67 -21.24
C ASN A 202 -5.06 62.75 -22.65
N ASN A 203 -6.01 61.87 -22.99
CA ASN A 203 -6.79 61.93 -24.23
C ASN A 203 -8.12 62.69 -24.08
N TYR A 204 -8.41 63.28 -22.91
CA TYR A 204 -9.64 64.03 -22.64
C TYR A 204 -9.34 65.44 -22.11
N SER A 205 -8.43 66.15 -22.78
CA SER A 205 -8.38 67.60 -22.65
C SER A 205 -7.80 68.25 -23.90
N PHE A 206 -8.64 69.10 -24.51
CA PHE A 206 -8.31 70.18 -25.45
C PHE A 206 -8.38 69.87 -26.95
N GLU A 207 -9.60 69.88 -27.52
CA GLU A 207 -9.94 70.71 -28.69
C GLU A 207 -11.47 70.86 -28.85
N ASP A 208 -11.89 72.12 -29.00
CA ASP A 208 -13.16 72.66 -29.50
C ASP A 208 -14.49 72.46 -28.75
N VAL A 209 -14.70 73.39 -27.79
CA VAL A 209 -16.00 73.98 -27.50
C VAL A 209 -16.33 75.01 -28.61
N GLN A 210 -17.16 74.62 -29.59
CA GLN A 210 -17.92 75.59 -30.40
C GLN A 210 -19.30 75.77 -29.75
N VAL A 211 -19.46 76.88 -29.02
CA VAL A 211 -20.77 77.38 -28.59
C VAL A 211 -21.26 78.31 -29.69
N ASP A 212 -22.06 77.79 -30.62
CA ASP A 212 -22.88 78.63 -31.49
C ASP A 212 -24.30 78.72 -30.95
N ASN A 213 -24.69 79.98 -30.75
CA ASN A 213 -25.93 80.51 -30.20
C ASN A 213 -27.17 80.04 -30.98
N VAL A 214 -28.10 79.35 -30.30
CA VAL A 214 -29.45 79.08 -30.81
C VAL A 214 -30.47 79.85 -29.96
N TYR A 215 -30.48 81.17 -30.09
CA TYR A 215 -31.59 82.03 -29.66
C TYR A 215 -31.72 83.22 -30.61
N ALA A 216 -32.32 83.00 -31.77
CA ALA A 216 -32.80 84.07 -32.63
C ALA A 216 -33.87 83.54 -33.59
N GLU A 217 -35.05 83.19 -33.08
CA GLU A 217 -36.32 83.26 -33.86
C GLU A 217 -37.53 83.09 -32.93
N ILE A 218 -37.81 84.13 -32.15
CA ILE A 218 -39.18 84.45 -31.73
C ILE A 218 -39.41 85.91 -32.10
N ARG A 219 -39.92 86.13 -33.31
CA ARG A 219 -40.76 87.27 -33.64
C ARG A 219 -41.67 86.94 -34.82
#